data_AF-A0A925W189-F1
#
_entry.id   AF-A0A925W189-F1
#
_cell.length_a   1.000
_cell.length_b   1.000
_cell.length_c   1.000
_cell.angle_alpha   90.00
_cell.angle_beta   90.00
_cell.angle_gamma   90.00
#
_symmetry.space_group_name_H-M   'P 1'
#
loop_
_entity.id
_entity.type
_entity.pdbx_description
1 polymer ?
#
loop_
_entity_poly.entity_id
_entity_poly.type
_entity_poly.pdbx_seq_one_letter_code
_entity_poly.pdbx_strand_id
1 'polypeptide(L)'
;MKSFRLPAVLTLGTAVLFALGCDSSDPDVVATAGDQKLTAEKLGEVIGNSQGSLETDFARTLAEMWVNFQLAGQAAAQNDTISDKKEMDYGLWSFIENAKTQKFGTEVRKTWKPVDTGCNEECLYSKGDMVLSARHILISASDGSQPQAGPAVTPEQRTVAENKAKAILAQATSATTFLAQTSKTEEPGGAERKGDLGTFVPQGMVPEFTKGVLATKPGEVNRELVRSGYGYHIIYRPSFAEVKDKVAPQLAQYPMQLAESVYTAALDSVAKTKVDKNAPITVRAVARNTLAYTNDNSTLAEYSGGKLTVSRLADILNALPVQQQVRQQIQRADVPDSSLTSFVKYLVRSQQILKQADSAKIVLDTAEMANLYMGFRTNLTGAWNMMGVDPKMLTDSAKSAGDRQKLAGTRVSAYFDKLVKNEVGFADIAYPVARALQKKYKFTVNDAGLTKAIEKAKTVRGSADSLKAKQGPPTPGAVPMPEPPAGATPPAGTPPPPAKP
;
A
#
# COMPACT_ATOMS: atom_id res chain seq x y z
N MET A 1 11.50 -65.99 -3.99
CA MET A 1 11.17 -65.41 -2.66
C MET A 1 12.45 -65.06 -1.93
N LYS A 2 12.93 -63.82 -2.02
CA LYS A 2 13.97 -63.30 -1.12
C LYS A 2 13.67 -61.83 -0.86
N SER A 3 13.33 -61.57 0.38
CA SER A 3 12.98 -60.29 1.00
C SER A 3 14.18 -59.35 1.01
N PHE A 4 14.03 -58.17 0.40
CA PHE A 4 14.98 -57.07 0.50
C PHE A 4 14.70 -56.27 1.77
N ARG A 5 15.72 -56.12 2.61
CA ARG A 5 15.75 -55.23 3.78
C ARG A 5 15.94 -53.79 3.31
N LEU A 6 15.17 -52.87 3.88
CA LEU A 6 15.34 -51.41 3.74
C LEU A 6 16.74 -50.97 4.23
N PRO A 7 17.39 -49.99 3.56
CA PRO A 7 18.32 -49.10 4.23
C PRO A 7 17.59 -47.86 4.75
N ALA A 8 17.94 -47.48 5.97
CA ALA A 8 17.46 -46.30 6.68
C ALA A 8 17.79 -45.01 5.91
N VAL A 9 16.77 -44.22 5.63
CA VAL A 9 16.90 -42.85 5.14
C VAL A 9 17.28 -41.98 6.34
N LEU A 10 18.53 -41.51 6.35
CA LEU A 10 19.00 -40.47 7.25
C LEU A 10 18.31 -39.15 6.84
N THR A 11 17.23 -38.79 7.52
CA THR A 11 16.58 -37.48 7.39
C THR A 11 17.45 -36.42 8.10
N LEU A 12 18.40 -35.85 7.37
CA LEU A 12 19.01 -34.56 7.75
C LEU A 12 17.98 -33.46 7.50
N GLY A 13 17.09 -33.26 8.47
CA GLY A 13 16.32 -32.04 8.60
C GLY A 13 17.26 -30.92 9.01
N THR A 14 17.85 -30.22 8.04
CA THR A 14 18.47 -28.92 8.28
C THR A 14 17.35 -27.93 8.61
N ALA A 15 17.02 -27.83 9.90
CA ALA A 15 16.43 -26.64 10.45
C ALA A 15 17.41 -25.50 10.19
N VAL A 16 17.11 -24.66 9.20
CA VAL A 16 17.71 -23.33 9.11
C VAL A 16 17.11 -22.54 10.28
N LEU A 17 17.68 -22.73 11.47
CA LEU A 17 17.68 -21.67 12.46
C LEU A 17 18.42 -20.53 11.79
N PHE A 18 17.69 -19.52 11.31
CA PHE A 18 18.24 -18.18 11.32
C PHE A 18 18.53 -17.87 12.79
N ALA A 19 19.76 -18.15 13.21
CA ALA A 19 20.34 -17.41 14.31
C ALA A 19 20.22 -15.95 13.88
N LEU A 20 19.23 -15.25 14.46
CA LEU A 20 19.43 -13.86 14.81
C LEU A 20 20.72 -13.87 15.61
N GLY A 21 21.84 -13.60 14.93
CA GLY A 21 23.09 -13.43 15.62
C GLY A 21 22.82 -12.38 16.67
N CYS A 22 22.91 -12.77 17.94
CA CYS A 22 23.24 -11.82 18.99
C CYS A 22 24.63 -11.29 18.61
N ASP A 23 24.64 -10.33 17.71
CA ASP A 23 25.78 -9.48 17.50
C ASP A 23 26.01 -8.83 18.87
N SER A 24 27.24 -8.91 19.37
CA SER A 24 27.63 -8.35 20.66
C SER A 24 27.70 -6.82 20.60
N SER A 25 26.74 -6.21 19.93
CA SER A 25 26.61 -4.77 19.71
C SER A 25 26.06 -4.12 20.97
N ASP A 26 26.77 -3.09 21.44
CA ASP A 26 26.40 -2.25 22.57
C ASP A 26 24.90 -1.88 22.51
N PRO A 27 24.06 -2.37 23.44
CA PRO A 27 22.62 -2.12 23.42
C PRO A 27 22.28 -0.66 23.72
N ASP A 28 23.24 0.16 24.14
CA ASP A 28 23.06 1.60 24.27
C ASP A 28 23.18 2.35 22.94
N VAL A 29 23.67 1.71 21.89
CA VAL A 29 23.79 2.30 20.54
C VAL A 29 22.73 1.71 19.63
N VAL A 30 21.86 2.57 19.09
CA VAL A 30 20.84 2.23 18.11
C VAL A 30 21.40 2.23 16.69
N ALA A 31 22.17 3.25 16.34
CA ALA A 31 22.70 3.38 14.98
C ALA A 31 24.02 4.14 14.97
N THR A 32 24.84 3.86 13.95
CA THR A 32 26.07 4.61 13.68
C THR A 32 26.11 5.06 12.24
N ALA A 33 26.72 6.22 11.99
CA ALA A 33 26.95 6.78 10.67
C ALA A 33 28.23 7.63 10.73
N GLY A 34 29.33 7.11 10.16
CA GLY A 34 30.66 7.68 10.41
C GLY A 34 31.01 7.69 11.90
N ASP A 35 31.41 8.86 12.42
CA ASP A 35 31.75 9.04 13.86
C ASP A 35 30.53 9.37 14.74
N GLN A 36 29.34 9.50 14.14
CA GLN A 36 28.12 9.85 14.86
C GLN A 36 27.43 8.59 15.39
N LYS A 37 26.80 8.71 16.56
CA LYS A 37 26.02 7.63 17.19
C LYS A 37 24.65 8.14 17.59
N LEU A 38 23.62 7.35 17.32
CA LEU A 38 22.29 7.50 17.90
C LEU A 38 22.16 6.53 19.08
N THR A 39 21.91 7.04 20.28
CA THR A 39 21.78 6.21 21.48
C THR A 39 20.34 5.74 21.69
N ALA A 40 20.19 4.61 22.39
CA ALA A 40 18.88 4.10 22.81
C ALA A 40 18.14 5.09 23.69
N GLU A 41 18.87 5.78 24.57
CA GLU A 41 18.31 6.86 25.40
C GLU A 41 17.70 7.97 24.55
N LYS A 42 18.49 8.52 23.60
CA LYS A 42 18.05 9.64 22.77
C LYS A 42 16.84 9.27 21.92
N LEU A 43 16.88 8.11 21.25
CA LEU A 43 15.75 7.67 20.43
C LEU A 43 14.52 7.37 21.30
N GLY A 44 14.71 6.76 22.47
CA GLY A 44 13.63 6.49 23.41
C GLY A 44 12.93 7.76 23.90
N GLU A 45 13.68 8.83 24.19
CA GLU A 45 13.12 10.14 24.53
C GLU A 45 12.32 10.75 23.38
N VAL A 46 12.85 10.67 22.15
CA VAL A 46 12.16 11.17 20.96
C VAL A 46 10.82 10.46 20.77
N ILE A 47 10.80 9.12 20.81
CA ILE A 47 9.58 8.34 20.63
C ILE A 47 8.61 8.56 21.79
N GLY A 48 9.13 8.53 23.03
CA GLY A 48 8.35 8.69 24.26
C GLY A 48 7.60 10.01 24.34
N ASN A 49 8.22 11.10 23.86
CA ASN A 49 7.61 12.44 23.80
C ASN A 49 6.75 12.68 22.55
N SER A 50 6.73 11.75 21.59
CA SER A 50 5.91 11.83 20.37
C SER A 50 4.59 11.06 20.50
N GLN A 51 3.68 11.26 19.54
CA GLN A 51 2.48 10.42 19.34
C GLN A 51 2.77 9.14 18.52
N GLY A 52 4.04 8.85 18.25
CA GLY A 52 4.44 7.68 17.47
C GLY A 52 4.13 6.35 18.16
N SER A 53 4.10 5.29 17.35
CA SER A 53 3.89 3.92 17.84
C SER A 53 5.03 3.48 18.77
N LEU A 54 4.71 2.70 19.80
CA LEU A 54 5.69 2.09 20.72
C LEU A 54 6.15 0.71 20.23
N GLU A 55 6.41 0.64 18.92
CA GLU A 55 6.78 -0.58 18.21
C GLU A 55 8.17 -0.44 17.61
N THR A 56 8.94 -1.54 17.59
CA THR A 56 10.33 -1.57 17.12
C THR A 56 10.45 -1.12 15.65
N ASP A 57 9.45 -1.40 14.82
CA ASP A 57 9.43 -0.98 13.40
C ASP A 57 9.35 0.54 13.24
N PHE A 58 8.65 1.23 14.15
CA PHE A 58 8.60 2.69 14.17
C PHE A 58 9.96 3.26 14.61
N ALA A 59 10.56 2.69 15.66
CA ALA A 59 11.91 3.06 16.09
C ALA A 59 12.95 2.87 14.97
N ARG A 60 12.87 1.75 14.23
CA ARG A 60 13.73 1.47 13.08
C ARG A 60 13.61 2.54 12.02
N THR A 61 12.37 2.91 11.67
CA THR A 61 12.12 3.95 10.66
C THR A 61 12.79 5.28 11.02
N LEU A 62 12.72 5.69 12.29
CA LEU A 62 13.40 6.91 12.77
C LEU A 62 14.93 6.76 12.79
N ALA A 63 15.45 5.60 13.18
CA ALA A 63 16.88 5.32 13.16
C ALA A 63 17.46 5.33 11.74
N GLU A 64 16.78 4.72 10.77
CA GLU A 64 17.17 4.72 9.36
C GLU A 64 17.12 6.13 8.76
N MET A 65 16.10 6.92 9.12
CA MET A 65 16.02 8.34 8.74
C MET A 65 17.20 9.14 9.29
N TRP A 66 17.52 8.94 10.58
CA TRP A 66 18.69 9.58 11.19
C TRP A 66 20.00 9.17 10.50
N VAL A 67 20.17 7.88 10.18
CA VAL A 67 21.34 7.39 9.41
C VAL A 67 21.43 8.12 8.08
N ASN A 68 20.35 8.21 7.32
CA ASN A 68 20.35 8.87 6.01
C ASN A 68 20.76 10.35 6.11
N PHE A 69 20.24 11.08 7.10
CA PHE A 69 20.67 12.46 7.35
C PHE A 69 22.15 12.57 7.70
N GLN A 70 22.66 11.67 8.54
CA GLN A 70 24.07 11.70 8.94
C GLN A 70 25.00 11.34 7.79
N LEU A 71 24.63 10.38 6.95
CA LEU A 71 25.40 10.06 5.75
C LEU A 71 25.42 11.23 4.76
N ALA A 72 24.29 11.94 4.59
CA ALA A 72 24.26 13.15 3.79
C ALA A 72 25.13 14.27 4.40
N GLY A 73 25.12 14.45 5.72
CA GLY A 73 26.00 15.40 6.41
C GLY A 73 27.49 15.05 6.26
N GLN A 74 27.83 13.76 6.32
CA GLN A 74 29.18 13.27 6.07
C GLN A 74 29.63 13.58 4.64
N ALA A 75 28.76 13.33 3.66
CA ALA A 75 29.03 13.68 2.26
C ALA A 75 29.25 15.20 2.09
N ALA A 76 28.44 16.02 2.76
CA ALA A 76 28.58 17.48 2.71
C ALA A 76 29.91 17.97 3.32
N ALA A 77 30.33 17.40 4.45
CA ALA A 77 31.61 17.72 5.09
C ALA A 77 32.83 17.42 4.19
N GLN A 78 32.68 16.44 3.29
CA GLN A 78 33.66 16.04 2.29
C GLN A 78 33.48 16.73 0.94
N ASN A 79 32.47 17.61 0.80
CA ASN A 79 32.05 18.21 -0.48
C ASN A 79 31.78 17.16 -1.56
N ASP A 80 31.23 16.02 -1.17
CA ASP A 80 30.98 14.88 -2.03
C ASP A 80 29.52 14.87 -2.50
N THR A 81 29.30 15.28 -3.75
CA THR A 81 27.97 15.26 -4.38
C THR A 81 27.60 13.91 -4.98
N ILE A 82 28.44 12.88 -4.79
CA ILE A 82 28.31 11.57 -5.44
C ILE A 82 28.28 11.76 -6.97
N SER A 83 29.25 12.51 -7.50
CA SER A 83 29.28 12.90 -8.91
C SER A 83 29.76 11.79 -9.85
N ASP A 84 30.28 10.67 -9.32
CA ASP A 84 30.64 9.51 -10.11
C ASP A 84 29.38 8.85 -10.70
N LYS A 85 29.40 8.60 -12.02
CA LYS A 85 28.24 8.06 -12.72
C LYS A 85 27.87 6.66 -12.24
N LYS A 86 28.83 5.81 -11.86
CA LYS A 86 28.52 4.44 -11.39
C LYS A 86 27.86 4.48 -10.02
N GLU A 87 28.26 5.41 -9.15
CA GLU A 87 27.60 5.63 -7.87
C GLU A 87 26.16 6.15 -8.05
N MET A 88 25.95 7.12 -8.95
CA MET A 88 24.61 7.60 -9.29
C MET A 88 23.75 6.51 -9.93
N ASP A 89 24.29 5.74 -10.88
CA ASP A 89 23.58 4.64 -11.55
C ASP A 89 23.15 3.56 -10.52
N TYR A 90 24.01 3.26 -9.54
CA TYR A 90 23.69 2.34 -8.45
C TYR A 90 22.51 2.84 -7.60
N GLY A 91 22.45 4.15 -7.32
CA GLY A 91 21.32 4.77 -6.64
C GLY A 91 20.05 4.79 -7.49
N LEU A 92 20.19 5.16 -8.76
CA LEU A 92 19.11 5.37 -9.72
C LEU A 92 18.61 4.09 -10.40
N TRP A 93 19.08 2.91 -10.00
CA TRP A 93 18.78 1.64 -10.65
C TRP A 93 17.28 1.47 -10.97
N SER A 94 16.39 1.81 -10.02
CA SER A 94 14.95 1.61 -10.17
C SER A 94 14.34 2.56 -11.20
N PHE A 95 14.83 3.80 -11.26
CA PHE A 95 14.41 4.78 -12.26
C PHE A 95 14.88 4.38 -13.66
N ILE A 96 16.14 3.94 -13.76
CA ILE A 96 16.74 3.49 -15.03
C ILE A 96 15.98 2.26 -15.56
N GLU A 97 15.78 1.24 -14.73
CA GLU A 97 15.07 0.03 -15.13
C GLU A 97 13.59 0.29 -15.45
N ASN A 98 12.93 1.17 -14.70
CA ASN A 98 11.54 1.54 -14.99
C ASN A 98 11.46 2.25 -16.35
N ALA A 99 12.30 3.24 -16.61
CA ALA A 99 12.35 3.90 -17.90
C ALA A 99 12.67 2.93 -19.06
N LYS A 100 13.59 1.96 -18.84
CA LYS A 100 13.87 0.90 -19.82
C LYS A 100 12.67 0.01 -20.09
N THR A 101 11.99 -0.45 -19.05
CA THR A 101 10.82 -1.33 -19.21
C THR A 101 9.63 -0.59 -19.86
N GLN A 102 9.44 0.69 -19.57
CA GLN A 102 8.45 1.53 -20.25
C GLN A 102 8.76 1.72 -21.75
N LYS A 103 10.02 2.03 -22.09
CA LYS A 103 10.48 2.12 -23.48
C LYS A 103 10.31 0.79 -24.21
N PHE A 104 10.77 -0.29 -23.59
CA PHE A 104 10.61 -1.64 -24.14
C PHE A 104 9.14 -1.98 -24.38
N GLY A 105 8.26 -1.72 -23.41
CA GLY A 105 6.82 -1.92 -23.59
C GLY A 105 6.27 -1.12 -24.77
N THR A 106 6.76 0.10 -24.99
CA THR A 106 6.36 0.92 -26.15
C THR A 106 6.81 0.32 -27.48
N GLU A 107 8.05 -0.18 -27.58
CA GLU A 107 8.53 -0.84 -28.79
C GLU A 107 7.85 -2.19 -29.03
N VAL A 108 7.68 -3.01 -27.99
CA VAL A 108 7.00 -4.30 -28.08
C VAL A 108 5.54 -4.13 -28.48
N ARG A 109 4.82 -3.15 -27.93
CA ARG A 109 3.43 -2.88 -28.33
C ARG A 109 3.28 -2.56 -29.81
N LYS A 110 4.27 -1.94 -30.46
CA LYS A 110 4.26 -1.72 -31.93
C LYS A 110 4.30 -3.01 -32.73
N THR A 111 4.84 -4.09 -32.14
CA THR A 111 4.91 -5.42 -32.78
C THR A 111 3.64 -6.25 -32.57
N TRP A 112 2.80 -5.87 -31.61
CA TRP A 112 1.58 -6.60 -31.33
C TRP A 112 0.55 -6.35 -32.41
N LYS A 113 -0.06 -7.44 -32.86
CA LYS A 113 -1.27 -7.38 -33.68
C LYS A 113 -2.47 -7.40 -32.72
N PRO A 114 -3.52 -6.60 -32.99
CA PRO A 114 -4.78 -6.75 -32.30
C PRO A 114 -5.21 -8.22 -32.32
N VAL A 115 -5.57 -8.78 -31.16
CA VAL A 115 -6.19 -10.10 -31.15
C VAL A 115 -7.55 -9.97 -31.82
N ASP A 116 -7.79 -10.74 -32.88
CA ASP A 116 -9.11 -10.81 -33.49
C ASP A 116 -10.08 -11.43 -32.49
N THR A 117 -11.03 -10.62 -32.03
CA THR A 117 -12.06 -11.03 -31.08
C THR A 117 -13.26 -11.67 -31.79
N GLY A 118 -13.28 -11.65 -33.13
CA GLY A 118 -14.44 -11.97 -33.96
C GLY A 118 -15.60 -10.98 -33.78
N CYS A 119 -15.37 -9.84 -33.12
CA CYS A 119 -16.41 -8.89 -32.72
C CYS A 119 -15.98 -7.44 -32.87
N ASN A 120 -16.83 -6.62 -33.50
CA ASN A 120 -16.73 -5.16 -33.43
C ASN A 120 -17.15 -4.65 -32.03
N GLU A 121 -17.02 -3.34 -31.78
CA GLU A 121 -17.32 -2.74 -30.49
C GLU A 121 -18.78 -2.98 -30.07
N GLU A 122 -19.73 -2.96 -31.00
CA GLU A 122 -21.13 -3.23 -30.70
C GLU A 122 -21.35 -4.69 -30.23
N CYS A 123 -20.75 -5.67 -30.91
CA CYS A 123 -20.76 -7.06 -30.45
C CYS A 123 -20.13 -7.17 -29.04
N LEU A 124 -18.96 -6.55 -28.82
CA LEU A 124 -18.26 -6.61 -27.53
C LEU A 124 -19.09 -5.96 -26.41
N TYR A 125 -19.74 -4.84 -26.68
CA TYR A 125 -20.66 -4.20 -25.75
C TYR A 125 -21.85 -5.10 -25.42
N SER A 126 -22.40 -5.80 -26.42
CA SER A 126 -23.49 -6.74 -26.23
C SER A 126 -23.09 -7.93 -25.36
N LYS A 127 -21.87 -8.48 -25.53
CA LYS A 127 -21.33 -9.53 -24.65
C LYS A 127 -21.18 -9.04 -23.21
N GLY A 128 -20.71 -7.81 -23.03
CA GLY A 128 -20.64 -7.15 -21.73
C GLY A 128 -19.52 -7.67 -20.80
N ASP A 129 -18.53 -8.38 -21.34
CA ASP A 129 -17.42 -8.96 -20.56
C ASP A 129 -16.46 -7.90 -19.99
N MET A 130 -16.40 -6.73 -20.62
CA MET A 130 -15.45 -5.67 -20.26
C MET A 130 -16.09 -4.45 -19.64
N VAL A 131 -17.11 -3.92 -20.31
CA VAL A 131 -17.77 -2.68 -19.95
C VAL A 131 -19.26 -2.87 -20.16
N LEU A 132 -19.99 -2.43 -19.16
CA LEU A 132 -21.44 -2.34 -19.16
C LEU A 132 -21.82 -0.88 -18.94
N SER A 133 -23.04 -0.55 -19.36
CA SER A 133 -23.73 0.66 -18.95
C SER A 133 -25.16 0.29 -18.66
N ALA A 134 -25.72 0.90 -17.62
CA ALA A 134 -27.08 0.65 -17.21
C ALA A 134 -27.69 1.90 -16.60
N ARG A 135 -29.00 2.04 -16.76
CA ARG A 135 -29.84 2.84 -15.88
C ARG A 135 -30.63 1.91 -15.00
N HIS A 136 -30.87 2.27 -13.74
CA HIS A 136 -31.75 1.49 -12.88
C HIS A 136 -32.74 2.33 -12.08
N ILE A 137 -33.81 1.66 -11.64
CA ILE A 137 -34.73 2.11 -10.61
C ILE A 137 -34.61 1.10 -9.48
N LEU A 138 -34.18 1.56 -8.31
CA LEU A 138 -34.09 0.73 -7.11
C LEU A 138 -35.34 0.98 -6.26
N ILE A 139 -36.01 -0.09 -5.84
CA ILE A 139 -36.99 -0.08 -4.77
C ILE A 139 -36.38 -0.84 -3.60
N SER A 140 -36.13 -0.11 -2.52
CA SER A 140 -35.56 -0.66 -1.30
C SER A 140 -36.55 -1.60 -0.65
N ALA A 141 -36.03 -2.69 -0.10
CA ALA A 141 -36.79 -3.55 0.79
C ALA A 141 -36.68 -3.10 2.27
N SER A 142 -35.85 -2.09 2.58
CA SER A 142 -35.74 -1.48 3.91
C SER A 142 -36.62 -0.23 4.02
N ASP A 143 -36.87 0.21 5.26
CA ASP A 143 -37.57 1.46 5.58
C ASP A 143 -36.73 2.73 5.35
N GLY A 144 -35.61 2.63 4.65
CA GLY A 144 -34.68 3.73 4.40
C GLY A 144 -33.67 3.99 5.53
N SER A 145 -33.71 3.23 6.63
CA SER A 145 -32.77 3.39 7.76
C SER A 145 -31.38 2.77 7.52
N GLN A 146 -31.22 1.94 6.48
CA GLN A 146 -29.96 1.27 6.14
C GLN A 146 -29.73 1.21 4.61
N PRO A 147 -28.48 1.40 4.12
CA PRO A 147 -28.16 1.39 2.69
C PRO A 147 -28.28 0.01 2.02
N GLN A 148 -28.19 -1.09 2.78
CA GLN A 148 -28.42 -2.45 2.32
C GLN A 148 -29.58 -3.06 3.13
N ALA A 149 -30.44 -3.84 2.48
CA ALA A 149 -31.46 -4.67 3.12
C ALA A 149 -30.78 -5.78 3.94
N GLY A 150 -30.34 -5.43 5.15
CA GLY A 150 -29.76 -6.35 6.12
C GLY A 150 -30.76 -7.40 6.63
N PRO A 151 -30.36 -8.21 7.63
CA PRO A 151 -31.21 -9.26 8.21
C PRO A 151 -32.50 -8.74 8.87
N ALA A 152 -32.63 -7.43 9.08
CA ALA A 152 -33.79 -6.78 9.70
C ALA A 152 -35.00 -6.58 8.76
N VAL A 153 -34.87 -6.86 7.45
CA VAL A 153 -35.99 -6.71 6.52
C VAL A 153 -36.97 -7.88 6.62
N THR A 154 -38.23 -7.59 6.99
CA THR A 154 -39.26 -8.62 7.18
C THR A 154 -39.79 -9.18 5.84
N PRO A 155 -40.37 -10.39 5.80
CA PRO A 155 -41.01 -10.93 4.60
C PRO A 155 -42.09 -10.02 4.01
N GLU A 156 -42.84 -9.33 4.86
CA GLU A 156 -43.90 -8.39 4.47
C GLU A 156 -43.30 -7.18 3.76
N GLN A 157 -42.23 -6.59 4.31
CA GLN A 157 -41.52 -5.46 3.69
C GLN A 157 -40.96 -5.83 2.30
N ARG A 158 -40.41 -7.05 2.15
CA ARG A 158 -39.97 -7.54 0.84
C ARG A 158 -41.13 -7.70 -0.13
N THR A 159 -42.28 -8.17 0.33
CA THR A 159 -43.47 -8.36 -0.50
C THR A 159 -44.02 -7.01 -0.98
N VAL A 160 -44.06 -6.00 -0.11
CA VAL A 160 -44.47 -4.63 -0.48
C VAL A 160 -43.53 -4.04 -1.52
N ALA A 161 -42.21 -4.10 -1.28
CA ALA A 161 -41.21 -3.60 -2.21
C ALA A 161 -41.25 -4.33 -3.56
N GLU A 162 -41.44 -5.65 -3.54
CA GLU A 162 -41.57 -6.46 -4.75
C GLU A 162 -42.81 -6.08 -5.56
N ASN A 163 -43.97 -5.92 -4.91
CA ASN A 163 -45.20 -5.52 -5.57
C ASN A 163 -45.09 -4.12 -6.17
N LYS A 164 -44.46 -3.19 -5.44
CA LYS A 164 -44.17 -1.84 -5.95
C LYS A 164 -43.25 -1.89 -7.17
N ALA A 165 -42.16 -2.65 -7.10
CA ALA A 165 -41.24 -2.83 -8.22
C ALA A 165 -41.92 -3.51 -9.42
N LYS A 166 -42.78 -4.51 -9.21
CA LYS A 166 -43.57 -5.17 -10.27
C LYS A 166 -44.49 -4.17 -10.98
N ALA A 167 -45.17 -3.32 -10.22
CA ALA A 167 -46.05 -2.30 -10.78
C ALA A 167 -45.29 -1.25 -11.61
N ILE A 168 -44.07 -0.89 -11.21
CA ILE A 168 -43.21 0.02 -11.98
C ILE A 168 -42.67 -0.68 -13.23
N LEU A 169 -42.24 -1.93 -13.11
CA LEU A 169 -41.72 -2.70 -14.24
C LEU A 169 -42.78 -2.89 -15.34
N ALA A 170 -44.04 -3.13 -14.95
CA ALA A 170 -45.16 -3.21 -15.88
C ALA A 170 -45.38 -1.91 -16.68
N GLN A 171 -44.93 -0.76 -16.16
CA GLN A 171 -44.98 0.53 -16.85
C GLN A 171 -43.68 0.83 -17.62
N ALA A 172 -42.54 0.32 -17.15
CA ALA A 172 -41.20 0.54 -17.71
C ALA A 172 -40.83 -0.49 -18.78
N THR A 173 -41.63 -0.61 -19.85
CA THR A 173 -41.42 -1.61 -20.90
C THR A 173 -40.49 -1.18 -22.05
N SER A 174 -40.07 0.10 -22.08
CA SER A 174 -39.19 0.68 -23.11
C SER A 174 -38.27 1.73 -22.50
N ALA A 175 -37.26 2.19 -23.25
CA ALA A 175 -36.36 3.27 -22.80
C ALA A 175 -37.15 4.53 -22.36
N THR A 176 -38.11 4.97 -23.17
CA THR A 176 -38.93 6.16 -22.88
C THR A 176 -39.79 5.98 -21.64
N THR A 177 -40.48 4.85 -21.53
CA THR A 177 -41.36 4.60 -20.38
C THR A 177 -40.56 4.30 -19.10
N PHE A 178 -39.38 3.71 -19.22
CA PHE A 178 -38.42 3.59 -18.12
C PHE A 178 -38.02 4.97 -17.59
N LEU A 179 -37.60 5.90 -18.47
CA LEU A 179 -37.21 7.25 -18.08
C LEU A 179 -38.35 8.02 -17.38
N ALA A 180 -39.60 7.77 -17.73
CA ALA A 180 -40.76 8.37 -17.05
C ALA A 180 -40.95 7.86 -15.61
N GLN A 181 -40.38 6.71 -15.26
CA GLN A 181 -40.51 6.08 -13.95
C GLN A 181 -39.30 6.33 -13.04
N THR A 182 -38.22 6.96 -13.52
CA THR A 182 -36.98 7.10 -12.73
C THR A 182 -37.14 7.95 -11.48
N SER A 183 -38.14 8.83 -11.41
CA SER A 183 -38.46 9.58 -10.20
C SER A 183 -38.96 8.71 -9.04
N LYS A 184 -39.36 7.47 -9.33
CA LYS A 184 -39.82 6.49 -8.32
C LYS A 184 -38.68 5.70 -7.68
N THR A 185 -37.43 5.92 -8.12
CA THR A 185 -36.26 5.27 -7.51
C THR A 185 -36.09 5.73 -6.08
N GLU A 186 -35.72 4.80 -5.21
CA GLU A 186 -35.40 5.03 -3.81
C GLU A 186 -33.89 5.06 -3.57
N GLU A 187 -33.09 4.96 -4.64
CA GLU A 187 -31.66 5.23 -4.59
C GLU A 187 -31.42 6.73 -4.32
N PRO A 188 -30.66 7.10 -3.27
CA PRO A 188 -30.27 8.48 -3.03
C PRO A 188 -29.56 9.10 -4.24
N GLY A 189 -30.03 10.24 -4.72
CA GLY A 189 -29.45 10.91 -5.90
C GLY A 189 -29.72 10.22 -7.24
N GLY A 190 -30.51 9.12 -7.25
CA GLY A 190 -30.81 8.33 -8.44
C GLY A 190 -31.81 9.02 -9.37
N ALA A 191 -32.80 9.72 -8.82
CA ALA A 191 -33.85 10.39 -9.58
C ALA A 191 -33.27 11.54 -10.43
N GLU A 192 -32.34 12.31 -9.86
CA GLU A 192 -31.64 13.43 -10.49
C GLU A 192 -30.81 12.97 -11.68
N ARG A 193 -30.19 11.79 -11.58
CA ARG A 193 -29.43 11.15 -12.67
C ARG A 193 -30.31 10.37 -13.64
N LYS A 194 -31.63 10.35 -13.44
CA LYS A 194 -32.57 9.49 -14.18
C LYS A 194 -32.09 8.04 -14.23
N GLY A 195 -31.64 7.53 -13.08
CA GLY A 195 -31.13 6.19 -12.88
C GLY A 195 -29.77 5.86 -13.52
N ASP A 196 -29.08 6.80 -14.18
CA ASP A 196 -27.84 6.54 -14.92
C ASP A 196 -26.66 6.18 -14.00
N LEU A 197 -26.11 4.97 -14.17
CA LEU A 197 -24.93 4.49 -13.45
C LEU A 197 -23.62 4.72 -14.21
N GLY A 198 -23.66 5.34 -15.39
CA GLY A 198 -22.49 5.53 -16.24
C GLY A 198 -21.99 4.21 -16.84
N THR A 199 -20.67 4.10 -17.00
CA THR A 199 -20.00 2.88 -17.47
C THR A 199 -19.28 2.21 -16.32
N PHE A 200 -19.35 0.88 -16.24
CA PHE A 200 -18.70 0.11 -15.19
C PHE A 200 -18.20 -1.24 -15.74
N VAL A 201 -17.16 -1.78 -15.12
CA VAL A 201 -16.72 -3.16 -15.36
C VAL A 201 -17.65 -4.13 -14.64
N PRO A 202 -17.92 -5.35 -15.17
CA PRO A 202 -18.85 -6.30 -14.57
C PRO A 202 -18.58 -6.62 -13.09
N GLN A 203 -17.30 -6.67 -12.71
CA GLN A 203 -16.85 -6.96 -11.35
C GLN A 203 -16.98 -5.76 -10.39
N GLY A 204 -17.35 -4.58 -10.92
CA GLY A 204 -17.52 -3.35 -10.13
C GLY A 204 -18.90 -3.21 -9.48
N MET A 205 -19.85 -4.10 -9.79
CA MET A 205 -21.20 -4.13 -9.21
C MET A 205 -21.45 -5.47 -8.49
N VAL A 206 -22.47 -5.51 -7.63
CA VAL A 206 -22.85 -6.75 -6.96
C VAL A 206 -23.26 -7.84 -7.98
N PRO A 207 -22.89 -9.11 -7.77
CA PRO A 207 -23.04 -10.16 -8.78
C PRO A 207 -24.47 -10.32 -9.33
N GLU A 208 -25.48 -10.16 -8.48
CA GLU A 208 -26.90 -10.28 -8.85
C GLU A 208 -27.32 -9.18 -9.83
N PHE A 209 -26.86 -7.94 -9.60
CA PHE A 209 -27.16 -6.82 -10.47
C PHE A 209 -26.46 -6.98 -11.82
N THR A 210 -25.16 -7.29 -11.83
CA THR A 210 -24.40 -7.55 -13.06
C THR A 210 -25.05 -8.65 -13.89
N LYS A 211 -25.48 -9.75 -13.26
CA LYS A 211 -26.22 -10.83 -13.94
C LYS A 211 -27.52 -10.32 -14.57
N GLY A 212 -28.26 -9.46 -13.87
CA GLY A 212 -29.46 -8.81 -14.38
C GLY A 212 -29.22 -7.91 -15.60
N VAL A 213 -28.17 -7.09 -15.55
CA VAL A 213 -27.75 -6.24 -16.69
C VAL A 213 -27.36 -7.12 -17.89
N LEU A 214 -26.56 -8.17 -17.69
CA LEU A 214 -26.12 -9.06 -18.77
C LEU A 214 -27.27 -9.86 -19.40
N ALA A 215 -28.26 -10.25 -18.60
CA ALA A 215 -29.48 -10.90 -19.08
C ALA A 215 -30.40 -9.95 -19.87
N THR A 216 -30.25 -8.63 -19.68
CA THR A 216 -30.99 -7.61 -20.40
C THR A 216 -30.28 -7.26 -21.70
N LYS A 217 -31.00 -7.28 -22.83
CA LYS A 217 -30.41 -6.92 -24.14
C LYS A 217 -30.14 -5.41 -24.22
N PRO A 218 -29.10 -4.98 -24.96
CA PRO A 218 -28.91 -3.57 -25.25
C PRO A 218 -30.16 -2.96 -25.90
N GLY A 219 -30.59 -1.81 -25.39
CA GLY A 219 -31.81 -1.10 -25.79
C GLY A 219 -33.09 -1.58 -25.10
N GLU A 220 -33.03 -2.58 -24.22
CA GLU A 220 -34.22 -3.15 -23.55
C GLU A 220 -34.23 -2.86 -22.04
N VAL A 221 -35.43 -3.01 -21.45
CA VAL A 221 -35.63 -3.12 -20.01
C VAL A 221 -35.71 -4.60 -19.62
N ASN A 222 -35.18 -4.96 -18.45
CA ASN A 222 -35.24 -6.32 -17.93
C ASN A 222 -36.69 -6.82 -17.82
N ARG A 223 -36.96 -8.05 -18.27
CA ARG A 223 -38.33 -8.62 -18.22
C ARG A 223 -38.74 -9.11 -16.83
N GLU A 224 -37.76 -9.51 -16.03
CA GLU A 224 -37.95 -10.02 -14.68
C GLU A 224 -37.23 -9.12 -13.68
N LEU A 225 -37.83 -8.90 -12.51
CA LEU A 225 -37.21 -8.10 -11.45
C LEU A 225 -35.88 -8.69 -11.01
N VAL A 226 -34.87 -7.84 -10.87
CA VAL A 226 -33.54 -8.22 -10.40
C VAL A 226 -33.47 -7.95 -8.91
N ARG A 227 -33.23 -8.97 -8.10
CA ARG A 227 -33.12 -8.84 -6.64
C ARG A 227 -31.66 -8.81 -6.22
N SER A 228 -31.31 -7.90 -5.31
CA SER A 228 -30.00 -7.87 -4.65
C SER A 228 -30.15 -7.64 -3.15
N GLY A 229 -29.02 -7.53 -2.44
CA GLY A 229 -28.99 -7.06 -1.05
C GLY A 229 -29.49 -5.62 -0.86
N TYR A 230 -29.70 -4.83 -1.91
CA TYR A 230 -30.24 -3.46 -1.84
C TYR A 230 -31.76 -3.40 -2.01
N GLY A 231 -32.39 -4.46 -2.52
CA GLY A 231 -33.82 -4.49 -2.84
C GLY A 231 -34.08 -5.01 -4.25
N TYR A 232 -35.04 -4.40 -4.94
CA TYR A 232 -35.47 -4.79 -6.28
C TYR A 232 -35.08 -3.74 -7.31
N HIS A 233 -34.45 -4.19 -8.38
CA HIS A 233 -33.95 -3.36 -9.46
C HIS A 233 -34.76 -3.60 -10.73
N ILE A 234 -35.12 -2.50 -11.37
CA ILE A 234 -35.57 -2.44 -12.75
C ILE A 234 -34.44 -1.80 -13.54
N ILE A 235 -33.98 -2.47 -14.57
CA ILE A 235 -32.75 -2.19 -15.28
C ILE A 235 -33.08 -1.90 -16.72
N TYR A 236 -32.66 -0.73 -17.19
CA TYR A 236 -32.56 -0.44 -18.61
C TYR A 236 -31.09 -0.54 -19.01
N ARG A 237 -30.78 -1.38 -20.01
CA ARG A 237 -29.43 -1.44 -20.59
C ARG A 237 -29.46 -0.60 -21.87
N PRO A 238 -28.82 0.59 -21.91
CA PRO A 238 -28.75 1.38 -23.13
C PRO A 238 -28.22 0.57 -24.32
N SER A 239 -28.65 0.94 -25.52
CA SER A 239 -28.06 0.41 -26.75
C SER A 239 -26.63 0.92 -26.93
N PHE A 240 -25.82 0.23 -27.74
CA PHE A 240 -24.47 0.70 -28.06
C PHE A 240 -24.48 2.12 -28.66
N ALA A 241 -25.46 2.44 -29.52
CA ALA A 241 -25.60 3.76 -30.11
C ALA A 241 -25.78 4.88 -29.08
N GLU A 242 -26.54 4.63 -28.01
CA GLU A 242 -26.80 5.62 -26.95
C GLU A 242 -25.60 5.91 -26.06
N VAL A 243 -24.66 4.97 -25.96
CA VAL A 243 -23.47 5.09 -25.09
C VAL A 243 -22.15 5.03 -25.85
N LYS A 244 -22.18 5.07 -27.19
CA LYS A 244 -21.03 4.86 -28.07
C LYS A 244 -19.82 5.68 -27.64
N ASP A 245 -20.00 6.97 -27.41
CA ASP A 245 -18.91 7.89 -27.06
C ASP A 245 -18.24 7.55 -25.72
N LYS A 246 -18.97 6.88 -24.82
CA LYS A 246 -18.48 6.46 -23.50
C LYS A 246 -17.78 5.09 -23.57
N VAL A 247 -18.32 4.14 -24.35
CA VAL A 247 -17.86 2.75 -24.34
C VAL A 247 -16.91 2.40 -25.49
N ALA A 248 -17.07 3.00 -26.66
CA ALA A 248 -16.24 2.69 -27.83
C ALA A 248 -14.74 2.91 -27.60
N PRO A 249 -14.28 3.98 -26.91
CA PRO A 249 -12.86 4.14 -26.61
C PRO A 249 -12.29 3.01 -25.76
N GLN A 250 -13.07 2.48 -24.81
CA GLN A 250 -12.65 1.36 -23.96
C GLN A 250 -12.62 0.05 -24.73
N LEU A 251 -13.63 -0.19 -25.56
CA LEU A 251 -13.76 -1.40 -26.37
C LEU A 251 -12.74 -1.47 -27.50
N ALA A 252 -12.39 -0.34 -28.10
CA ALA A 252 -11.34 -0.25 -29.12
C ALA A 252 -9.95 -0.63 -28.59
N GLN A 253 -9.71 -0.49 -27.28
CA GLN A 253 -8.46 -0.93 -26.64
C GLN A 253 -8.45 -2.43 -26.32
N TYR A 254 -9.58 -3.12 -26.39
CA TYR A 254 -9.68 -4.51 -25.95
C TYR A 254 -8.79 -5.49 -26.71
N PRO A 255 -8.75 -5.47 -28.05
CA PRO A 255 -7.86 -6.36 -28.79
C PRO A 255 -6.39 -6.22 -28.40
N MET A 256 -5.96 -5.01 -28.01
CA MET A 256 -4.62 -4.73 -27.52
C MET A 256 -4.41 -5.23 -26.09
N GLN A 257 -5.38 -5.07 -25.21
CA GLN A 257 -5.34 -5.64 -23.85
C GLN A 257 -5.29 -7.18 -23.88
N LEU A 258 -6.00 -7.80 -24.82
CA LEU A 258 -5.91 -9.25 -25.05
C LEU A 258 -4.52 -9.64 -25.54
N ALA A 259 -3.93 -8.89 -26.48
CA ALA A 259 -2.57 -9.13 -26.94
C ALA A 259 -1.56 -9.04 -25.78
N GLU A 260 -1.71 -8.07 -24.88
CA GLU A 260 -0.92 -7.94 -23.65
C GLU A 260 -1.09 -9.14 -22.72
N SER A 261 -2.33 -9.58 -22.51
CA SER A 261 -2.63 -10.75 -21.69
C SER A 261 -2.00 -12.03 -22.27
N VAL A 262 -2.10 -12.22 -23.58
CA VAL A 262 -1.44 -13.34 -24.28
C VAL A 262 0.07 -13.26 -24.15
N TYR A 263 0.65 -12.07 -24.33
CA TYR A 263 2.08 -11.85 -24.17
C TYR A 263 2.56 -12.19 -22.75
N THR A 264 1.86 -11.70 -21.72
CA THR A 264 2.21 -11.97 -20.31
C THR A 264 2.02 -13.43 -19.93
N ALA A 265 0.96 -14.09 -20.41
CA ALA A 265 0.78 -15.53 -20.24
C ALA A 265 1.90 -16.33 -20.92
N ALA A 266 2.34 -15.90 -22.10
CA ALA A 266 3.49 -16.49 -22.77
C ALA A 266 4.77 -16.34 -21.94
N LEU A 267 5.03 -15.16 -21.35
CA LEU A 267 6.15 -14.95 -20.43
C LEU A 267 6.11 -15.94 -19.26
N ASP A 268 4.96 -16.08 -18.60
CA ASP A 268 4.81 -17.01 -17.46
C ASP A 268 5.05 -18.46 -17.87
N SER A 269 4.54 -18.88 -19.04
CA SER A 269 4.69 -20.24 -19.54
C SER A 269 6.16 -20.60 -19.81
N VAL A 270 6.94 -19.64 -20.33
CA VAL A 270 8.37 -19.83 -20.64
C VAL A 270 9.22 -19.69 -19.38
N ALA A 271 8.77 -18.90 -18.39
CA ALA A 271 9.50 -18.63 -17.17
C ALA A 271 9.82 -19.87 -16.35
N LYS A 272 8.96 -20.91 -16.37
CA LYS A 272 9.11 -22.12 -15.54
C LYS A 272 9.48 -21.78 -14.09
N THR A 273 8.85 -20.73 -13.55
CA THR A 273 9.23 -20.15 -12.27
C THR A 273 9.05 -21.13 -11.12
N LYS A 274 10.13 -21.36 -10.38
CA LYS A 274 10.13 -22.14 -9.14
C LYS A 274 10.38 -21.19 -7.97
N VAL A 275 9.32 -20.90 -7.21
CA VAL A 275 9.39 -20.08 -6.00
C VAL A 275 9.86 -20.96 -4.84
N ASP A 276 10.77 -20.43 -4.00
CA ASP A 276 11.19 -21.15 -2.80
C ASP A 276 10.00 -21.33 -1.84
N LYS A 277 9.91 -22.51 -1.20
CA LYS A 277 8.81 -22.82 -0.28
C LYS A 277 8.73 -21.86 0.93
N ASN A 278 9.87 -21.30 1.33
CA ASN A 278 9.98 -20.34 2.43
C ASN A 278 9.86 -18.89 1.94
N ALA A 279 9.66 -18.65 0.65
CA ALA A 279 9.59 -17.30 0.10
C ALA A 279 8.55 -16.40 0.80
N PRO A 280 7.34 -16.86 1.18
CA PRO A 280 6.41 -16.03 1.95
C PRO A 280 6.99 -15.54 3.29
N ILE A 281 7.69 -16.41 4.01
CA ILE A 281 8.34 -16.07 5.29
C ILE A 281 9.45 -15.04 5.04
N THR A 282 10.31 -15.30 4.05
CA THR A 282 11.39 -14.38 3.67
C THR A 282 10.85 -13.03 3.23
N VAL A 283 9.77 -12.98 2.44
CA VAL A 283 9.15 -11.73 1.98
C VAL A 283 8.68 -10.89 3.16
N ARG A 284 8.04 -11.49 4.16
CA ARG A 284 7.63 -10.77 5.38
C ARG A 284 8.83 -10.28 6.19
N ALA A 285 9.89 -11.10 6.30
CA ALA A 285 11.10 -10.73 7.01
C ALA A 285 11.82 -9.53 6.34
N VAL A 286 11.96 -9.55 5.02
CA VAL A 286 12.54 -8.45 4.25
C VAL A 286 11.67 -7.19 4.33
N ALA A 287 10.34 -7.32 4.27
CA ALA A 287 9.43 -6.18 4.38
C ALA A 287 9.51 -5.46 5.74
N ARG A 288 9.90 -6.15 6.82
CA ARG A 288 10.14 -5.57 8.15
C ARG A 288 11.47 -4.81 8.23
N ASN A 289 12.52 -5.37 7.65
CA ASN A 289 13.88 -4.84 7.76
C ASN A 289 14.64 -5.07 6.45
N THR A 290 14.39 -4.21 5.47
CA THR A 290 15.01 -4.35 4.14
C THR A 290 16.53 -4.17 4.18
N LEU A 291 17.05 -3.27 5.02
CA LEU A 291 18.49 -2.98 5.08
C LEU A 291 19.33 -4.20 5.49
N ALA A 292 18.82 -5.04 6.39
CA ALA A 292 19.48 -6.28 6.81
C ALA A 292 19.70 -7.28 5.67
N TYR A 293 18.91 -7.20 4.60
CA TYR A 293 18.96 -8.15 3.48
C TYR A 293 19.63 -7.60 2.22
N THR A 294 20.17 -6.39 2.25
CA THR A 294 20.78 -5.72 1.07
C THR A 294 21.93 -6.50 0.43
N ASN A 295 22.59 -7.39 1.19
CA ASN A 295 23.67 -8.25 0.70
C ASN A 295 23.31 -9.74 0.66
N ASP A 296 22.04 -10.10 0.93
CA ASP A 296 21.59 -11.49 0.94
C ASP A 296 21.37 -12.01 -0.49
N ASN A 297 22.34 -12.75 -1.01
CA ASN A 297 22.30 -13.31 -2.37
C ASN A 297 21.62 -14.69 -2.46
N SER A 298 20.95 -15.12 -1.38
CA SER A 298 20.12 -16.32 -1.39
C SER A 298 18.99 -16.20 -2.40
N THR A 299 18.57 -17.35 -2.92
CA THR A 299 17.57 -17.45 -3.99
C THR A 299 16.17 -17.41 -3.39
N LEU A 300 15.34 -16.46 -3.84
CA LEU A 300 13.92 -16.38 -3.50
C LEU A 300 13.05 -17.11 -4.55
N ALA A 301 13.45 -17.03 -5.82
CA ALA A 301 12.83 -17.79 -6.91
C ALA A 301 13.83 -18.02 -8.05
N GLU A 302 13.70 -19.17 -8.72
CA GLU A 302 14.43 -19.51 -9.94
C GLU A 302 13.48 -19.42 -11.14
N TYR A 303 14.00 -19.00 -12.30
CA TYR A 303 13.24 -18.97 -13.54
C TYR A 303 14.15 -19.14 -14.75
N SER A 304 13.57 -19.51 -15.89
CA SER A 304 14.24 -19.57 -17.19
C SER A 304 14.83 -18.19 -17.50
N GLY A 305 16.12 -18.02 -17.22
CA GLY A 305 16.84 -16.78 -17.46
C GLY A 305 17.54 -16.16 -16.24
N GLY A 306 17.35 -16.69 -15.03
CA GLY A 306 18.08 -16.23 -13.85
C GLY A 306 17.46 -16.63 -12.52
N LYS A 307 17.81 -15.88 -11.48
CA LYS A 307 17.24 -16.00 -10.14
C LYS A 307 16.82 -14.64 -9.62
N LEU A 308 15.73 -14.60 -8.85
CA LEU A 308 15.38 -13.46 -8.01
C LEU A 308 16.02 -13.70 -6.65
N THR A 309 16.89 -12.79 -6.22
CA THR A 309 17.57 -12.88 -4.91
C THR A 309 16.81 -12.14 -3.83
N VAL A 310 17.13 -12.45 -2.56
CA VAL A 310 16.58 -11.74 -1.41
C VAL A 310 17.05 -10.28 -1.36
N SER A 311 18.31 -10.00 -1.70
CA SER A 311 18.84 -8.64 -1.86
C SER A 311 18.08 -7.83 -2.90
N ARG A 312 17.71 -8.46 -4.02
CA ARG A 312 16.90 -7.83 -5.04
C ARG A 312 15.49 -7.51 -4.56
N LEU A 313 14.87 -8.40 -3.77
CA LEU A 313 13.60 -8.10 -3.12
C LEU A 313 13.72 -6.91 -2.16
N ALA A 314 14.78 -6.87 -1.35
CA ALA A 314 15.03 -5.78 -0.40
C ALA A 314 15.15 -4.43 -1.12
N ASP A 315 15.88 -4.40 -2.24
CA ASP A 315 16.01 -3.22 -3.09
C ASP A 315 14.66 -2.76 -3.64
N ILE A 316 13.87 -3.69 -4.19
CA ILE A 316 12.54 -3.40 -4.73
C ILE A 316 11.64 -2.83 -3.65
N LEU A 317 11.54 -3.48 -2.49
CA LEU A 317 10.66 -3.05 -1.39
C LEU A 317 11.06 -1.67 -0.83
N ASN A 318 12.35 -1.33 -0.87
CA ASN A 318 12.82 0.00 -0.47
C ASN A 318 12.59 1.10 -1.51
N ALA A 319 12.54 0.74 -2.80
CA ALA A 319 12.26 1.69 -3.87
C ALA A 319 10.76 2.03 -4.01
N LEU A 320 9.87 1.27 -3.34
CA LEU A 320 8.43 1.50 -3.41
C LEU A 320 8.02 2.77 -2.65
N PRO A 321 7.07 3.57 -3.18
CA PRO A 321 6.56 4.74 -2.48
C PRO A 321 5.92 4.37 -1.13
N VAL A 322 6.31 5.09 -0.07
CA VAL A 322 5.84 4.84 1.31
C VAL A 322 4.31 4.99 1.41
N GLN A 323 3.70 5.87 0.61
CA GLN A 323 2.26 6.13 0.60
C GLN A 323 1.45 4.89 0.18
N GLN A 324 2.02 3.98 -0.59
CA GLN A 324 1.33 2.74 -1.00
C GLN A 324 1.28 1.71 0.13
N GLN A 325 2.04 1.90 1.21
CA GLN A 325 2.06 1.04 2.38
C GLN A 325 2.28 -0.46 2.08
N VAL A 326 2.96 -0.79 0.98
CA VAL A 326 3.11 -2.18 0.50
C VAL A 326 3.81 -3.05 1.55
N ARG A 327 4.85 -2.53 2.22
CA ARG A 327 5.54 -3.27 3.28
C ARG A 327 4.61 -3.59 4.45
N GLN A 328 3.75 -2.65 4.86
CA GLN A 328 2.76 -2.87 5.91
C GLN A 328 1.70 -3.89 5.47
N GLN A 329 1.22 -3.79 4.22
CA GLN A 329 0.26 -4.74 3.66
C GLN A 329 0.81 -6.17 3.66
N ILE A 330 2.07 -6.37 3.23
CA ILE A 330 2.77 -7.66 3.26
C ILE A 330 2.82 -8.25 4.68
N GLN A 331 2.93 -7.40 5.70
CA GLN A 331 3.08 -7.83 7.09
C GLN A 331 1.76 -8.20 7.77
N ARG A 332 0.61 -7.85 7.19
CA ARG A 332 -0.68 -8.15 7.82
C ARG A 332 -0.92 -9.67 7.89
N ALA A 333 -1.52 -10.09 9.00
CA ALA A 333 -1.76 -11.50 9.31
C ALA A 333 -2.84 -12.14 8.41
N ASP A 334 -3.75 -11.33 7.87
CA ASP A 334 -4.83 -11.76 6.98
C ASP A 334 -4.38 -12.01 5.52
N VAL A 335 -3.17 -11.58 5.15
CA VAL A 335 -2.62 -11.83 3.82
C VAL A 335 -2.16 -13.28 3.72
N PRO A 336 -2.71 -14.12 2.83
CA PRO A 336 -2.32 -15.52 2.72
C PRO A 336 -0.97 -15.69 2.00
N ASP A 337 -0.26 -16.77 2.32
CA ASP A 337 1.04 -17.08 1.71
C ASP A 337 0.97 -17.31 0.19
N SER A 338 -0.19 -17.71 -0.33
CA SER A 338 -0.46 -17.79 -1.77
C SER A 338 -0.40 -16.41 -2.45
N SER A 339 -0.84 -15.36 -1.77
CA SER A 339 -0.73 -13.98 -2.27
C SER A 339 0.73 -13.52 -2.29
N LEU A 340 1.51 -13.85 -1.26
CA LEU A 340 2.95 -13.55 -1.24
C LEU A 340 3.73 -14.33 -2.30
N THR A 341 3.35 -15.58 -2.54
CA THR A 341 3.89 -16.39 -3.65
C THR A 341 3.58 -15.74 -5.00
N SER A 342 2.36 -15.24 -5.17
CA SER A 342 1.94 -14.54 -6.39
C SER A 342 2.69 -13.22 -6.58
N PHE A 343 2.96 -12.50 -5.48
CA PHE A 343 3.82 -11.31 -5.49
C PHE A 343 5.24 -11.64 -5.96
N VAL A 344 5.85 -12.73 -5.48
CA VAL A 344 7.18 -13.17 -5.96
C VAL A 344 7.15 -13.50 -7.46
N LYS A 345 6.11 -14.18 -7.94
CA LYS A 345 5.94 -14.46 -9.38
C LYS A 345 5.81 -13.18 -10.21
N TYR A 346 5.07 -12.19 -9.71
CA TYR A 346 4.98 -10.88 -10.34
C TYR A 346 6.35 -10.20 -10.46
N LEU A 347 7.17 -10.23 -9.40
CA LEU A 347 8.53 -9.69 -9.44
C LEU A 347 9.41 -10.43 -10.45
N VAL A 348 9.32 -11.76 -10.52
CA VAL A 348 10.02 -12.56 -11.53
C VAL A 348 9.64 -12.11 -12.95
N ARG A 349 8.35 -11.94 -13.24
CA ARG A 349 7.89 -11.44 -14.55
C ARG A 349 8.48 -10.07 -14.88
N SER A 350 8.52 -9.17 -13.91
CA SER A 350 9.17 -7.86 -14.07
C SER A 350 10.65 -7.97 -14.44
N GLN A 351 11.40 -8.87 -13.79
CA GLN A 351 12.82 -9.12 -14.14
C GLN A 351 12.98 -9.72 -15.55
N GLN A 352 12.04 -10.54 -16.00
CA GLN A 352 12.08 -11.09 -17.37
C GLN A 352 11.84 -10.01 -18.43
N ILE A 353 10.88 -9.11 -18.19
CA ILE A 353 10.65 -7.96 -19.08
C ILE A 353 11.90 -7.10 -19.16
N LEU A 354 12.56 -6.84 -18.03
CA LEU A 354 13.83 -6.12 -18.02
C LEU A 354 14.92 -6.83 -18.84
N LYS A 355 15.05 -8.15 -18.69
CA LYS A 355 16.01 -8.95 -19.49
C LYS A 355 15.72 -8.89 -20.99
N GLN A 356 14.45 -8.86 -21.38
CA GLN A 356 14.08 -8.69 -22.78
C GLN A 356 14.38 -7.28 -23.28
N ALA A 357 14.16 -6.25 -22.46
CA ALA A 357 14.59 -4.89 -22.76
C ALA A 357 16.10 -4.82 -22.99
N ASP A 358 16.90 -5.49 -22.14
CA ASP A 358 18.34 -5.61 -22.30
C ASP A 358 18.74 -6.31 -23.60
N SER A 359 18.07 -7.42 -23.91
CA SER A 359 18.30 -8.19 -25.14
C SER A 359 17.95 -7.38 -26.39
N ALA A 360 16.92 -6.55 -26.31
CA ALA A 360 16.52 -5.59 -27.33
C ALA A 360 17.38 -4.31 -27.34
N LYS A 361 18.40 -4.22 -26.47
CA LYS A 361 19.31 -3.07 -26.34
C LYS A 361 18.58 -1.76 -26.07
N ILE A 362 17.47 -1.82 -25.34
CA ILE A 362 16.75 -0.63 -24.90
C ILE A 362 17.58 0.09 -23.85
N VAL A 363 17.93 1.34 -24.13
CA VAL A 363 18.71 2.20 -23.26
C VAL A 363 18.04 3.57 -23.14
N LEU A 364 18.37 4.28 -22.05
CA LEU A 364 18.06 5.70 -21.94
C LEU A 364 19.08 6.48 -22.77
N ASP A 365 18.63 7.55 -23.40
CA ASP A 365 19.52 8.44 -24.13
C ASP A 365 20.30 9.38 -23.20
N THR A 366 21.20 10.17 -23.77
CA THR A 366 22.07 11.06 -23.00
C THR A 366 21.29 12.14 -22.25
N ALA A 367 20.20 12.67 -22.83
CA ALA A 367 19.41 13.72 -22.21
C ALA A 367 18.58 13.18 -21.04
N GLU A 368 17.99 12.00 -21.20
CA GLU A 368 17.26 11.31 -20.13
C GLU A 368 18.17 10.99 -18.95
N MET A 369 19.35 10.42 -19.20
CA MET A 369 20.32 10.15 -18.14
C MET A 369 20.81 11.45 -17.46
N ALA A 370 21.06 12.51 -18.23
CA ALA A 370 21.46 13.79 -17.68
C ALA A 370 20.38 14.38 -16.75
N ASN A 371 19.10 14.23 -17.10
CA ASN A 371 17.98 14.67 -16.26
C ASN A 371 17.91 13.88 -14.95
N LEU A 372 18.10 12.55 -15.00
CA LEU A 372 18.15 11.72 -13.78
C LEU A 372 19.32 12.13 -12.85
N TYR A 373 20.52 12.32 -13.41
CA TYR A 373 21.68 12.77 -12.64
C TYR A 373 21.53 14.18 -12.07
N MET A 374 20.84 15.06 -12.80
CA MET A 374 20.53 16.40 -12.30
C MET A 374 19.56 16.31 -11.12
N GLY A 375 18.45 15.57 -11.26
CA GLY A 375 17.48 15.37 -10.18
C GLY A 375 18.11 14.76 -8.93
N PHE A 376 18.98 13.76 -9.10
CA PHE A 376 19.75 13.15 -8.01
C PHE A 376 20.57 14.18 -7.22
N ARG A 377 21.37 14.99 -7.92
CA ARG A 377 22.24 16.01 -7.28
C ARG A 377 21.43 17.13 -6.64
N THR A 378 20.38 17.59 -7.33
CA THR A 378 19.47 18.60 -6.79
C THR A 378 18.81 18.13 -5.50
N ASN A 379 18.37 16.86 -5.42
CA ASN A 379 17.81 16.31 -4.18
C ASN A 379 18.83 16.31 -3.03
N LEU A 380 20.07 15.83 -3.26
CA LEU A 380 21.12 15.83 -2.23
C LEU A 380 21.47 17.25 -1.73
N THR A 381 21.70 18.18 -2.67
CA THR A 381 22.02 19.58 -2.31
C THR A 381 20.85 20.30 -1.64
N GLY A 382 19.60 19.99 -2.01
CA GLY A 382 18.41 20.50 -1.33
C GLY A 382 18.34 20.04 0.12
N ALA A 383 18.60 18.75 0.37
CA ALA A 383 18.66 18.20 1.73
C ALA A 383 19.78 18.86 2.56
N TRP A 384 20.97 19.09 1.98
CA TRP A 384 22.05 19.81 2.67
C TRP A 384 21.66 21.23 3.09
N ASN A 385 21.00 21.97 2.21
CA ASN A 385 20.54 23.33 2.50
C ASN A 385 19.52 23.33 3.64
N MET A 386 18.53 22.43 3.62
CA MET A 386 17.52 22.33 4.68
C MET A 386 18.13 21.96 6.05
N MET A 387 19.15 21.09 6.05
CA MET A 387 19.87 20.70 7.27
C MET A 387 20.94 21.72 7.71
N GLY A 388 21.20 22.76 6.91
CA GLY A 388 22.23 23.77 7.19
C GLY A 388 23.65 23.24 7.13
N VAL A 389 23.89 22.20 6.32
CA VAL A 389 25.18 21.51 6.18
C VAL A 389 25.79 21.64 4.79
N ASP A 390 25.31 22.56 3.97
CA ASP A 390 25.93 22.85 2.67
C ASP A 390 27.46 23.02 2.81
N PRO A 391 28.29 22.43 1.92
CA PRO A 391 29.74 22.45 2.05
C PRO A 391 30.32 23.84 2.30
N LYS A 392 29.77 24.88 1.66
CA LYS A 392 30.22 26.27 1.86
C LYS A 392 29.95 26.74 3.30
N MET A 393 28.77 26.45 3.83
CA MET A 393 28.41 26.81 5.21
C MET A 393 29.28 26.09 6.25
N LEU A 394 29.80 24.91 5.93
CA LEU A 394 30.73 24.18 6.78
C LEU A 394 32.14 24.75 6.70
N THR A 395 32.64 25.06 5.49
CA THR A 395 33.97 25.66 5.30
C THR A 395 34.11 27.04 5.93
N ASP A 396 33.03 27.84 5.96
CA ASP A 396 33.02 29.15 6.60
C ASP A 396 33.16 29.05 8.13
N SER A 397 32.79 27.91 8.72
CA SER A 397 32.77 27.70 10.18
C SER A 397 33.87 26.76 10.69
N ALA A 398 34.49 25.95 9.83
CA ALA A 398 35.47 24.93 10.21
C ALA A 398 36.57 24.74 9.15
N LYS A 399 37.83 24.91 9.57
CA LYS A 399 39.00 24.93 8.68
C LYS A 399 39.49 23.52 8.31
N SER A 400 39.56 22.60 9.27
CA SER A 400 40.04 21.24 9.01
C SER A 400 38.90 20.31 8.54
N ALA A 401 39.25 19.24 7.83
CA ALA A 401 38.29 18.23 7.40
C ALA A 401 37.60 17.54 8.60
N GLY A 402 38.36 17.25 9.67
CA GLY A 402 37.81 16.68 10.90
C GLY A 402 36.84 17.61 11.61
N ASP A 403 37.12 18.92 11.65
CA ASP A 403 36.22 19.90 12.26
C ASP A 403 34.94 20.08 11.43
N ARG A 404 35.02 20.04 10.10
CA ARG A 404 33.83 20.04 9.23
C ARG A 404 32.96 18.83 9.46
N GLN A 405 33.55 17.64 9.62
CA GLN A 405 32.81 16.41 9.89
C GLN A 405 32.10 16.46 11.24
N LYS A 406 32.78 16.94 12.28
CA LYS A 406 32.15 17.17 13.59
C LYS A 406 31.02 18.19 13.52
N LEU A 407 31.24 19.31 12.84
CA LEU A 407 30.24 20.37 12.70
C LEU A 407 29.00 19.89 11.94
N ALA A 408 29.19 19.17 10.83
CA ALA A 408 28.09 18.60 10.07
C ALA A 408 27.25 17.64 10.93
N GLY A 409 27.90 16.71 11.65
CA GLY A 409 27.22 15.79 12.56
C GLY A 409 26.41 16.49 13.67
N THR A 410 26.98 17.55 14.26
CA THR A 410 26.27 18.38 15.24
C THR A 410 25.05 19.08 14.64
N ARG A 411 25.18 19.69 13.44
CA ARG A 411 24.07 20.38 12.77
C ARG A 411 22.96 19.41 12.34
N VAL A 412 23.31 18.25 11.80
CA VAL A 412 22.35 17.19 11.46
C VAL A 412 21.61 16.71 12.71
N SER A 413 22.32 16.49 13.82
CA SER A 413 21.68 16.04 15.07
C SER A 413 20.72 17.09 15.62
N ALA A 414 21.11 18.36 15.60
CA ALA A 414 20.23 19.47 15.99
C ALA A 414 19.02 19.62 15.04
N TYR A 415 19.22 19.40 13.74
CA TYR A 415 18.14 19.39 12.75
C TYR A 415 17.15 18.24 13.01
N PHE A 416 17.65 17.02 13.24
CA PHE A 416 16.82 15.85 13.57
C PHE A 416 15.97 16.11 14.83
N ASP A 417 16.57 16.70 15.87
CA ASP A 417 15.86 17.06 17.11
C ASP A 417 14.72 18.05 16.88
N LYS A 418 14.91 19.02 15.99
CA LYS A 418 13.87 19.97 15.61
C LYS A 418 12.79 19.31 14.75
N LEU A 419 13.19 18.42 13.83
CA LEU A 419 12.29 17.73 12.92
C LEU A 419 11.30 16.87 13.70
N VAL A 420 11.77 16.09 14.67
CA VAL A 420 10.89 15.22 15.48
C VAL A 420 9.94 15.99 16.40
N LYS A 421 10.26 17.26 16.68
CA LYS A 421 9.38 18.22 17.38
C LYS A 421 8.48 19.02 16.42
N ASN A 422 8.54 18.74 15.12
CA ASN A 422 7.83 19.46 14.07
C ASN A 422 8.16 20.97 14.00
N GLU A 423 9.38 21.36 14.39
CA GLU A 423 9.86 22.74 14.37
C GLU A 423 10.51 23.12 13.02
N VAL A 424 10.86 22.13 12.21
CA VAL A 424 11.42 22.30 10.86
C VAL A 424 10.76 21.33 9.89
N GLY A 425 10.70 21.71 8.61
CA GLY A 425 10.20 20.83 7.54
C GLY A 425 11.16 19.69 7.24
N PHE A 426 10.62 18.57 6.74
CA PHE A 426 11.37 17.36 6.37
C PHE A 426 12.32 17.58 5.18
N ALA A 427 13.60 17.27 5.38
CA ALA A 427 14.62 17.27 4.33
C ALA A 427 14.50 15.95 3.56
N ASP A 428 13.96 16.01 2.35
CA ASP A 428 13.80 14.81 1.53
C ASP A 428 15.15 14.30 1.01
N ILE A 429 15.62 13.18 1.54
CA ILE A 429 16.69 12.39 0.95
C ILE A 429 16.01 11.23 0.21
N ALA A 430 15.79 11.42 -1.09
CA ALA A 430 15.12 10.44 -1.91
C ALA A 430 15.91 9.12 -1.92
N TYR A 431 15.19 8.00 -2.05
CA TYR A 431 15.78 6.66 -1.98
C TYR A 431 17.03 6.47 -2.88
N PRO A 432 17.08 6.96 -4.14
CA PRO A 432 18.29 6.84 -4.94
C PRO A 432 19.53 7.44 -4.29
N VAL A 433 19.39 8.63 -3.67
CA VAL A 433 20.46 9.33 -2.97
C VAL A 433 20.84 8.58 -1.70
N ALA A 434 19.86 8.21 -0.87
CA ALA A 434 20.09 7.44 0.35
C ALA A 434 20.83 6.13 0.06
N ARG A 435 20.42 5.40 -0.98
CA ARG A 435 21.04 4.15 -1.41
C ARG A 435 22.51 4.33 -1.82
N ALA A 436 22.82 5.37 -2.59
CA ALA A 436 24.19 5.67 -3.00
C ALA A 436 25.06 6.05 -1.79
N LEU A 437 24.54 6.88 -0.88
CA LEU A 437 25.20 7.23 0.38
C LEU A 437 25.48 5.99 1.23
N GLN A 438 24.49 5.12 1.43
CA GLN A 438 24.61 3.87 2.20
C GLN A 438 25.62 2.89 1.59
N LYS A 439 25.80 2.92 0.27
CA LYS A 439 26.82 2.10 -0.41
C LYS A 439 28.23 2.64 -0.20
N LYS A 440 28.38 3.97 -0.20
CA LYS A 440 29.67 4.66 -0.14
C LYS A 440 30.20 4.79 1.29
N TYR A 441 29.32 5.06 2.24
CA TYR A 441 29.67 5.36 3.63
C TYR A 441 29.25 4.25 4.58
N LYS A 442 30.02 4.08 5.67
CA LYS A 442 29.75 3.06 6.68
C LYS A 442 28.64 3.51 7.62
N PHE A 443 27.70 2.61 7.88
CA PHE A 443 26.64 2.79 8.87
C PHE A 443 26.25 1.45 9.51
N THR A 444 25.56 1.52 10.65
CA THR A 444 24.92 0.35 11.28
C THR A 444 23.57 0.75 11.88
N VAL A 445 22.66 -0.22 12.00
CA VAL A 445 21.44 -0.14 12.80
C VAL A 445 21.38 -1.42 13.66
N ASN A 446 21.23 -1.26 14.97
CA ASN A 446 21.30 -2.32 15.97
C ASN A 446 19.91 -2.60 16.56
N ASP A 447 19.42 -3.82 16.36
CA ASP A 447 18.11 -4.26 16.83
C ASP A 447 17.99 -4.28 18.36
N ALA A 448 19.05 -4.66 19.08
CA ALA A 448 19.05 -4.62 20.55
C ALA A 448 18.91 -3.19 21.07
N GLY A 449 19.58 -2.23 20.41
CA GLY A 449 19.45 -0.81 20.71
C GLY A 449 18.04 -0.28 20.43
N LEU A 450 17.41 -0.72 19.33
CA LEU A 450 16.02 -0.37 19.01
C LEU A 450 15.04 -0.87 20.08
N THR A 451 15.19 -2.12 20.53
CA THR A 451 14.37 -2.68 21.62
C THR A 451 14.55 -1.86 22.90
N LYS A 452 15.79 -1.56 23.30
CA LYS A 452 16.08 -0.73 24.48
C LYS A 452 15.48 0.68 24.36
N ALA A 453 15.52 1.28 23.16
CA ALA A 453 14.89 2.57 22.90
C ALA A 453 13.36 2.54 23.11
N ILE A 454 12.68 1.48 22.68
CA ILE A 454 11.24 1.31 22.90
C ILE A 454 10.91 1.14 24.39
N GLU A 455 11.73 0.39 25.14
CA GLU A 455 11.57 0.27 26.59
C GLU A 455 11.67 1.63 27.28
N LYS A 456 12.69 2.43 26.94
CA LYS A 456 12.84 3.81 27.42
C LYS A 456 11.65 4.68 27.02
N ALA A 457 11.17 4.57 25.78
CA ALA A 457 10.02 5.34 25.29
C ALA A 457 8.75 5.04 26.08
N LYS A 458 8.51 3.77 26.43
CA LYS A 458 7.39 3.36 27.30
C LYS A 458 7.50 4.02 28.68
N THR A 459 8.69 4.05 29.27
CA THR A 459 8.94 4.71 30.57
C THR A 459 8.70 6.23 30.52
N VAL A 460 9.21 6.90 29.48
CA VAL A 460 9.02 8.35 29.27
C VAL A 460 7.54 8.68 29.13
N ARG A 461 6.80 7.95 28.29
CA ARG A 461 5.37 8.21 28.07
C ARG A 461 4.54 7.92 29.32
N GLY A 462 4.80 6.80 30.01
CA GLY A 462 4.12 6.47 31.26
C GLY A 462 4.36 7.48 32.38
N SER A 463 5.55 8.08 32.44
CA SER A 463 5.85 9.16 33.39
C SER A 463 5.09 10.45 33.06
N ALA A 464 5.00 10.81 31.78
CA ALA A 464 4.23 11.97 31.33
C ALA A 464 2.72 11.80 31.59
N ASP A 465 2.18 10.60 31.35
CA ASP A 465 0.76 10.29 31.63
C ASP A 465 0.47 10.29 33.13
N SER A 466 1.39 9.77 33.96
CA SER A 466 1.29 9.81 35.41
C SER A 466 1.32 11.24 35.97
N LEU A 467 2.14 12.12 35.39
CA LEU A 467 2.19 13.54 35.75
C LEU A 467 0.90 14.27 35.36
N LYS A 468 0.37 14.01 34.16
CA LYS A 468 -0.93 14.54 33.73
C LYS A 468 -2.08 14.05 34.62
N ALA A 469 -2.08 12.78 35.02
CA ALA A 469 -3.08 12.22 35.93
C ALA A 469 -3.03 12.85 37.34
N LYS A 470 -1.84 13.22 37.83
CA LYS A 470 -1.66 13.93 39.10
C LYS A 470 -2.03 15.42 39.03
N GLN A 471 -2.03 16.01 37.84
CA GLN A 471 -2.34 17.43 37.61
C GLN A 471 -3.77 17.66 37.08
N GLY A 472 -4.48 16.61 36.68
CA GLY A 472 -5.90 16.66 36.33
C GLY A 472 -6.77 16.96 37.57
N PRO A 473 -8.03 17.43 37.38
CA PRO A 473 -8.93 17.64 38.50
C PRO A 473 -9.08 16.33 39.29
N PRO A 474 -9.14 16.38 40.63
CA PRO A 474 -9.32 15.17 41.41
C PRO A 474 -10.57 14.46 40.90
N THR A 475 -10.47 13.15 40.68
CA THR A 475 -11.64 12.28 40.55
C THR A 475 -12.61 12.68 41.65
N PRO A 476 -13.89 12.99 41.38
CA PRO A 476 -14.83 13.31 42.44
C PRO A 476 -14.80 12.17 43.45
N GLY A 477 -14.19 12.42 44.62
CA GLY A 477 -14.36 11.57 45.77
C GLY A 477 -15.86 11.47 46.02
N ALA A 478 -16.33 10.29 46.42
CA ALA A 478 -17.68 10.11 46.90
C ALA A 478 -18.00 11.23 47.90
N VAL A 479 -18.82 12.19 47.46
CA VAL A 479 -19.22 13.32 48.30
C VAL A 479 -20.15 12.71 49.35
N PRO A 480 -19.88 12.87 50.65
CA PRO A 480 -20.87 12.53 51.67
C PRO A 480 -22.11 13.37 51.39
N MET A 481 -23.27 12.73 51.23
CA MET A 481 -24.51 13.48 51.01
C MET A 481 -24.75 14.42 52.20
N PRO A 482 -25.16 15.68 51.97
CA PRO A 482 -25.53 16.57 53.07
C PRO A 482 -26.78 16.01 53.76
N GLU A 483 -26.78 16.00 55.10
CA GLU A 483 -27.99 15.74 55.87
C GLU A 483 -29.11 16.70 55.43
N PRO A 484 -30.35 16.22 55.24
CA PRO A 484 -31.47 17.09 54.89
C PRO A 484 -31.80 18.03 56.06
N PRO A 485 -32.18 19.29 55.80
CA PRO A 485 -32.60 20.20 56.85
C PRO A 485 -33.86 19.66 57.56
N ALA A 486 -33.85 19.75 58.89
CA ALA A 486 -34.97 19.33 59.73
C ALA A 486 -36.27 20.03 59.30
N GLY A 487 -37.27 19.24 58.89
CA GLY A 487 -38.64 19.74 58.70
C GLY A 487 -39.35 19.40 57.40
N ALA A 488 -38.89 18.43 56.60
CA ALA A 488 -39.67 17.93 55.46
C ALA A 488 -40.01 16.44 55.64
N THR A 489 -41.27 16.16 55.91
CA THR A 489 -41.84 14.81 56.00
C THR A 489 -41.74 14.11 54.62
N PRO A 490 -41.20 12.89 54.53
CA PRO A 490 -41.09 12.19 53.25
C PRO A 490 -42.46 11.75 52.74
N PRO A 491 -42.77 11.89 51.43
CA PRO A 491 -43.95 11.27 50.83
C PRO A 491 -43.77 9.75 50.79
N ALA A 492 -44.83 9.03 51.15
CA ALA A 492 -44.89 7.57 51.21
C ALA A 492 -44.52 6.95 49.85
N GLY A 493 -43.54 6.04 49.88
CA GLY A 493 -43.05 5.33 48.71
C GLY A 493 -44.14 4.45 48.09
N THR A 494 -44.29 4.56 46.77
CA THR A 494 -45.07 3.61 45.96
C THR A 494 -44.28 2.30 45.82
N PRO A 495 -44.92 1.13 46.00
CA PRO A 495 -44.22 -0.14 45.90
C PRO A 495 -43.83 -0.49 44.46
N PRO A 496 -42.77 -1.31 44.27
CA PRO A 496 -42.26 -1.65 42.96
C PRO A 496 -43.26 -2.52 42.15
N PRO A 497 -43.30 -2.36 40.82
CA PRO A 497 -44.12 -3.18 39.95
C PRO A 497 -43.59 -4.63 39.92
N PRO A 498 -44.49 -5.62 39.77
CA PRO A 498 -44.15 -7.02 39.87
C PRO A 498 -43.30 -7.50 38.69
N ALA A 499 -42.46 -8.48 38.96
CA ALA A 499 -41.74 -9.21 37.92
C ALA A 499 -42.70 -10.10 37.10
N LYS A 500 -42.23 -10.44 35.90
CA LYS A 500 -42.59 -11.59 35.02
C LYS A 500 -43.65 -11.36 33.92
N PRO A 501 -43.69 -12.20 32.87
CA PRO A 501 -43.11 -13.56 32.69
C PRO A 501 -41.66 -13.67 32.21
#